data_AF-A0A7S3Z7D9-F1
#
_entry.id   AF-A0A7S3Z7D9-F1
#
_cell.length_a   1.000
_cell.length_b   1.000
_cell.length_c   1.000
_cell.angle_alpha   90.00
_cell.angle_beta   90.00
_cell.angle_gamma   90.00
#
_symmetry.space_group_name_H-M   'P 1'
#
loop_
_entity.id
_entity.type
_entity.pdbx_description
1 polymer ?
#
loop_
_entity_poly.entity_id
_entity_poly.type
_entity_poly.pdbx_seq_one_letter_code
_entity_poly.pdbx_strand_id
1 'polypeptide(L)'
;MERSKSSDVKRKPGDEDGTSSGRSSKVLRAEVWGNQMDSLSKEIEQLRKEKNKLNDRLARFEQAFLEGRISEEKYENLSAPLKAQIAETQKEIQATRAKLEEVIKEFKEAQAMETEGSG
;
A
#
# COMPACT_ATOMS: atom_id res chain seq x y z
N MET A 1 38.95 -37.99 48.74
CA MET A 1 39.18 -38.43 47.35
C MET A 1 38.02 -39.32 46.96
N GLU A 2 37.02 -38.78 46.26
CA GLU A 2 35.99 -39.58 45.62
C GLU A 2 35.82 -39.12 44.17
N ARG A 3 35.80 -40.11 43.28
CA ARG A 3 35.88 -39.98 41.83
C ARG A 3 34.52 -39.69 41.24
N SER A 4 34.47 -38.70 40.36
CA SER A 4 33.37 -38.43 39.44
C SER A 4 32.95 -39.71 38.69
N LYS A 5 31.66 -40.01 38.66
CA LYS A 5 31.06 -40.94 37.71
C LYS A 5 30.06 -40.17 36.86
N SER A 6 30.47 -39.93 35.61
CA SER A 6 29.62 -39.45 34.52
C SER A 6 28.40 -40.34 34.38
N SER A 7 27.21 -39.75 34.43
CA SER A 7 26.00 -40.36 33.91
C SER A 7 26.03 -40.24 32.38
N ASP A 8 26.32 -41.38 31.76
CA ASP A 8 26.23 -41.66 30.34
C ASP A 8 24.75 -41.62 29.92
N VAL A 9 24.25 -40.44 29.55
CA VAL A 9 22.94 -40.29 28.89
C VAL A 9 23.14 -40.62 27.43
N LYS A 10 22.70 -41.81 27.03
CA LYS A 10 22.61 -42.24 25.64
C LYS A 10 21.80 -41.22 24.82
N ARG A 11 22.49 -40.36 24.07
CA ARG A 11 21.88 -39.58 22.99
C ARG A 11 21.56 -40.54 21.85
N LYS A 12 20.28 -40.62 21.48
CA LYS A 12 19.87 -41.22 20.21
C LYS A 12 20.38 -40.31 19.08
N PRO A 13 20.99 -40.84 18.02
CA PRO A 13 21.19 -40.10 16.79
C PRO A 13 19.86 -40.16 16.02
N GLY A 14 19.18 -39.02 15.91
CA GLY A 14 17.90 -38.95 15.22
C GLY A 14 17.18 -37.65 15.56
N ASP A 15 17.19 -36.77 14.57
CA ASP A 15 16.18 -35.74 14.32
C ASP A 15 16.28 -34.43 15.12
N GLU A 16 17.19 -33.61 14.58
CA GLU A 16 16.93 -32.26 14.08
C GLU A 16 16.47 -31.19 15.09
N ASP A 17 17.40 -30.28 15.34
CA ASP A 17 17.16 -28.87 15.67
C ASP A 17 16.20 -28.23 14.64
N GLY A 18 14.89 -28.41 14.85
CA GLY A 18 13.83 -27.88 13.99
C GLY A 18 13.23 -26.57 14.51
N THR A 19 14.01 -25.67 15.14
CA THR A 19 13.53 -24.31 15.40
C THR A 19 13.60 -23.46 14.13
N SER A 20 12.58 -23.54 13.27
CA SER A 20 12.12 -22.39 12.47
C SER A 20 10.78 -22.67 11.80
N SER A 21 9.70 -22.26 12.49
CA SER A 21 8.52 -21.58 11.91
C SER A 21 8.24 -21.81 10.42
N GLY A 22 7.68 -22.97 10.07
CA GLY A 22 7.24 -23.30 8.72
C GLY A 22 5.96 -22.55 8.33
N ARG A 23 6.05 -21.29 7.92
CA ARG A 23 4.98 -20.65 7.14
C ARG A 23 4.98 -21.24 5.73
N SER A 24 3.84 -21.77 5.29
CA SER A 24 3.68 -22.29 3.93
C SER A 24 3.92 -21.18 2.89
N SER A 25 4.65 -21.50 1.81
CA SER A 25 4.96 -20.58 0.71
C SER A 25 3.70 -19.94 0.07
N LYS A 26 2.53 -20.56 0.24
CA LYS A 26 1.23 -20.00 -0.18
C LYS A 26 0.80 -18.81 0.70
N VAL A 27 1.00 -18.91 2.01
CA VAL A 27 0.67 -17.84 2.97
C VAL A 27 1.58 -16.63 2.73
N LEU A 28 2.87 -16.87 2.48
CA LEU A 28 3.82 -15.79 2.18
C LEU A 28 3.47 -15.04 0.88
N ARG A 29 3.04 -15.75 -0.18
CA ARG A 29 2.64 -15.10 -1.45
C ARG A 29 1.38 -14.27 -1.30
N ALA A 30 0.36 -14.76 -0.59
CA ALA A 30 -0.87 -14.01 -0.32
C ALA A 30 -0.60 -12.75 0.51
N GLU A 31 0.32 -12.82 1.49
CA GLU A 31 0.72 -11.69 2.32
C GLU A 31 1.43 -10.60 1.50
N VAL A 32 2.31 -10.98 0.55
CA VAL A 32 2.99 -10.00 -0.33
C VAL A 32 1.96 -9.23 -1.17
N TRP A 33 0.97 -9.91 -1.74
CA TRP A 33 -0.02 -9.25 -2.60
C TRP A 33 -0.99 -8.40 -1.78
N GLY A 34 -1.40 -8.87 -0.60
CA GLY A 34 -2.18 -8.08 0.35
C GLY A 34 -1.45 -6.79 0.75
N ASN A 35 -0.17 -6.88 1.10
CA ASN A 35 0.65 -5.71 1.44
C ASN A 35 0.77 -4.71 0.27
N GLN A 36 0.90 -5.20 -0.97
CA GLN A 36 0.95 -4.36 -2.16
C GLN A 36 -0.38 -3.64 -2.41
N MET A 37 -1.51 -4.34 -2.31
CA MET A 37 -2.84 -3.75 -2.46
C MET A 37 -3.12 -2.69 -1.36
N ASP A 38 -2.76 -2.99 -0.12
CA ASP A 38 -2.90 -2.06 1.01
C ASP A 38 -2.05 -0.81 0.82
N SER A 39 -0.81 -0.97 0.34
CA SER A 39 0.08 0.16 0.05
C SER A 39 -0.50 1.08 -1.01
N LEU A 40 -0.95 0.53 -2.15
CA LEU A 40 -1.58 1.30 -3.23
C LEU A 40 -2.88 1.97 -2.77
N SER A 41 -3.67 1.29 -1.96
CA SER A 41 -4.92 1.84 -1.39
C SER A 41 -4.63 3.04 -0.48
N LYS A 42 -3.61 2.95 0.38
CA LYS A 42 -3.16 4.06 1.24
C LYS A 42 -2.62 5.23 0.43
N GLU A 43 -1.87 4.97 -0.64
CA GLU A 43 -1.36 6.00 -1.55
C GLU A 43 -2.52 6.76 -2.22
N ILE A 44 -3.54 6.06 -2.72
CA ILE A 44 -4.75 6.68 -3.27
C ILE A 44 -5.46 7.55 -2.22
N GLU A 45 -5.57 7.07 -0.98
CA GLU A 45 -6.18 7.85 0.10
C GLU A 45 -5.40 9.13 0.39
N GLN A 46 -4.08 9.05 0.41
CA GLN A 46 -3.21 10.21 0.63
C GLN A 46 -3.33 11.24 -0.48
N LEU A 47 -3.31 10.80 -1.74
CA LEU A 47 -3.51 11.67 -2.90
C LEU A 47 -4.90 12.33 -2.89
N ARG A 48 -5.94 11.61 -2.46
CA ARG A 48 -7.28 12.20 -2.26
C ARG A 48 -7.27 13.29 -1.19
N LYS A 49 -6.57 13.08 -0.07
CA LYS A 49 -6.42 14.09 0.99
C LYS A 49 -5.71 15.33 0.46
N GLU A 50 -4.65 15.16 -0.32
CA GLU A 50 -3.93 16.25 -0.96
C GLU A 50 -4.82 17.04 -1.93
N LYS A 51 -5.50 16.33 -2.84
CA LYS A 51 -6.46 16.94 -3.77
C LYS A 51 -7.52 17.76 -3.04
N ASN A 52 -8.07 17.24 -1.94
CA ASN A 52 -9.06 17.95 -1.14
C ASN A 52 -8.49 19.24 -0.53
N LYS A 53 -7.26 19.20 0.02
CA LYS A 53 -6.59 20.41 0.52
C LYS A 53 -6.37 21.45 -0.57
N LEU A 54 -6.04 21.03 -1.79
CA LEU A 54 -5.90 21.94 -2.93
C LEU A 54 -7.25 22.55 -3.33
N ASN A 55 -8.33 21.76 -3.36
CA ASN A 55 -9.68 22.26 -3.60
C ASN A 55 -10.12 23.26 -2.51
N ASP A 56 -9.85 22.98 -1.24
CA ASP A 56 -10.18 23.91 -0.14
C ASP A 56 -9.45 25.25 -0.30
N ARG A 57 -8.18 25.22 -0.74
CA ARG A 57 -7.41 26.44 -1.03
C ARG A 57 -7.99 27.20 -2.22
N LEU A 58 -8.37 26.49 -3.28
CA LEU A 58 -9.00 27.10 -4.46
C LEU A 58 -10.33 27.77 -4.08
N ALA A 59 -11.18 27.09 -3.32
CA ALA A 59 -12.46 27.61 -2.83
C ALA A 59 -12.29 28.88 -1.98
N ARG A 60 -11.23 28.98 -1.16
CA ARG A 60 -10.93 30.21 -0.42
C ARG A 60 -10.60 31.39 -1.33
N PHE A 61 -9.90 31.15 -2.44
CA PHE A 61 -9.62 32.20 -3.43
C PHE A 61 -10.86 32.59 -4.23
N GLU A 62 -11.70 31.61 -4.60
CA GLU A 62 -13.01 31.87 -5.21
C GLU A 62 -13.88 32.74 -4.30
N GLN A 63 -13.95 32.40 -3.01
CA GLN A 63 -14.70 33.19 -2.05
C GLN A 63 -14.12 34.61 -1.89
N ALA A 64 -12.79 34.75 -1.78
CA ALA A 64 -12.16 36.07 -1.67
C ALA A 64 -12.41 36.94 -2.92
N PHE A 65 -12.48 36.34 -4.10
CA PHE A 65 -12.82 37.03 -5.34
C PHE A 65 -14.29 37.47 -5.35
N LEU A 66 -15.22 36.58 -5.02
CA LEU A 66 -16.66 36.89 -4.94
C LEU A 66 -16.97 37.97 -3.89
N GLU A 67 -16.21 38.01 -2.80
CA GLU A 67 -16.30 39.06 -1.77
C GLU A 67 -15.60 40.37 -2.16
N GLY A 68 -14.98 40.44 -3.35
CA GLY A 68 -14.26 41.62 -3.84
C GLY A 68 -12.95 41.93 -3.10
N ARG A 69 -12.42 40.99 -2.31
CA ARG A 69 -11.17 41.16 -1.55
C ARG A 69 -9.92 41.04 -2.41
N ILE A 70 -10.03 40.40 -3.57
CA ILE A 70 -8.95 40.29 -4.57
C ILE A 70 -9.49 40.64 -5.96
N SER A 71 -8.62 41.17 -6.83
CA SER A 71 -8.96 41.43 -8.23
C SER A 71 -9.07 40.12 -9.03
N GLU A 72 -9.71 40.20 -10.19
CA GLU A 72 -9.78 39.10 -11.16
C GLU A 72 -8.38 38.63 -11.57
N GLU A 73 -7.49 39.53 -11.96
CA GLU A 73 -6.09 39.20 -12.31
C GLU A 73 -5.38 38.44 -11.18
N LYS A 74 -5.59 38.86 -9.92
CA LYS A 74 -4.98 38.19 -8.77
C LYS A 74 -5.61 36.81 -8.54
N TYR A 75 -6.92 36.69 -8.72
CA TYR A 75 -7.62 35.41 -8.64
C TYR A 75 -7.13 34.43 -9.71
N GLU A 76 -6.99 34.85 -10.96
CA GLU A 76 -6.48 34.01 -12.06
C GLU A 76 -5.07 33.52 -11.77
N ASN A 77 -4.17 34.42 -11.37
CA ASN A 77 -2.78 34.10 -11.04
C ASN A 77 -2.66 33.11 -9.88
N LEU A 78 -3.57 33.15 -8.89
CA LEU A 78 -3.57 32.25 -7.75
C LEU A 78 -4.27 30.91 -8.04
N SER A 79 -5.36 30.94 -8.84
CA SER A 79 -6.19 29.76 -9.10
C SER A 79 -5.65 28.87 -10.21
N ALA A 80 -5.02 29.42 -11.24
CA ALA A 80 -4.44 28.66 -12.35
C ALA A 80 -3.44 27.57 -11.90
N PRO A 81 -2.41 27.86 -11.08
CA PRO A 81 -1.48 26.84 -10.62
C PRO A 81 -2.15 25.79 -9.71
N LEU A 82 -3.15 26.18 -8.92
CA LEU A 82 -3.90 25.24 -8.09
C LEU A 82 -4.74 24.28 -8.95
N LYS A 83 -5.42 24.79 -9.97
CA LYS A 83 -6.18 23.95 -10.92
C LYS A 83 -5.27 22.95 -11.63
N ALA A 84 -4.07 23.38 -12.03
CA ALA A 84 -3.08 22.49 -12.63
C ALA A 84 -2.63 21.38 -11.65
N GLN A 85 -2.33 21.73 -10.39
CA GLN A 85 -1.98 20.74 -9.36
C GLN A 85 -3.13 19.77 -9.09
N ILE A 86 -4.37 20.25 -8.95
CA ILE A 86 -5.55 19.40 -8.76
C ILE A 86 -5.72 18.42 -9.92
N ALA A 87 -5.53 18.88 -11.15
CA ALA A 87 -5.62 18.03 -12.34
C ALA A 87 -4.52 16.97 -12.35
N GLU A 88 -3.30 17.32 -11.96
CA GLU A 88 -2.18 16.38 -11.89
C GLU A 88 -2.39 15.33 -10.80
N THR A 89 -2.72 15.74 -9.57
CA THR A 89 -3.07 14.81 -8.48
C THR A 89 -4.24 13.90 -8.87
N GLN A 90 -5.20 14.40 -9.65
CA GLN A 90 -6.30 13.57 -10.16
C GLN A 90 -5.82 12.51 -11.15
N LYS A 91 -4.84 12.80 -12.02
CA LYS A 91 -4.22 11.80 -12.90
C LYS A 91 -3.44 10.76 -12.11
N GLU A 92 -2.68 11.19 -11.11
CA GLU A 92 -1.94 10.27 -10.22
C GLU A 92 -2.90 9.31 -9.50
N ILE A 93 -4.02 9.81 -8.97
CA ILE A 93 -5.06 8.96 -8.39
C ILE A 93 -5.57 7.92 -9.39
N GLN A 94 -5.78 8.30 -10.66
CA GLN A 94 -6.24 7.38 -11.70
C GLN A 94 -5.17 6.34 -12.04
N ALA A 95 -3.92 6.76 -12.17
CA ALA A 95 -2.80 5.86 -12.45
C ALA A 95 -2.59 4.85 -11.32
N THR A 96 -2.61 5.27 -10.06
CA THR A 96 -2.45 4.37 -8.91
C THR A 96 -3.65 3.44 -8.75
N ARG A 97 -4.88 3.88 -9.10
CA ARG A 97 -6.05 2.99 -9.16
C ARG A 97 -5.90 1.92 -10.24
N ALA A 98 -5.43 2.28 -11.43
CA ALA A 98 -5.21 1.30 -12.50
C ALA A 98 -4.20 0.23 -12.07
N LYS A 99 -3.11 0.62 -11.41
CA LYS A 99 -2.14 -0.32 -10.82
C LYS A 99 -2.78 -1.23 -9.78
N LEU A 100 -3.63 -0.69 -8.89
CA LEU A 100 -4.34 -1.49 -7.89
C LEU A 100 -5.27 -2.53 -8.54
N GLU A 101 -6.00 -2.13 -9.59
CA GLU A 101 -6.87 -3.03 -10.34
C GLU A 101 -6.09 -4.15 -11.04
N GLU A 102 -4.92 -3.84 -11.61
CA GLU A 102 -4.02 -4.83 -12.20
C GLU A 102 -3.54 -5.85 -11.17
N VAL A 103 -3.07 -5.41 -9.99
CA VAL A 103 -2.63 -6.31 -8.91
C VAL A 103 -3.79 -7.18 -8.40
N ILE A 104 -5.00 -6.62 -8.29
CA ILE A 104 -6.20 -7.40 -7.91
C ILE A 104 -6.53 -8.45 -8.97
N LYS A 105 -6.36 -8.12 -10.26
CA LYS A 105 -6.60 -9.06 -11.36
C LYS A 105 -5.60 -10.22 -11.31
N GLU A 106 -4.31 -9.91 -11.21
CA GLU A 106 -3.25 -10.93 -11.06
C GLU A 106 -3.50 -11.82 -9.84
N PHE A 107 -3.97 -11.24 -8.72
CA PHE A 107 -4.42 -11.99 -7.54
C PHE A 107 -5.47 -13.04 -7.81
N LYS A 108 -6.51 -12.66 -8.55
CA LYS A 108 -7.61 -13.57 -8.87
C LYS A 108 -7.15 -14.67 -9.83
N GLU A 109 -6.34 -14.32 -10.83
CA GLU A 109 -5.82 -15.28 -11.82
C GLU A 109 -4.90 -16.32 -11.17
N ALA A 110 -4.01 -15.91 -10.26
CA ALA A 110 -3.15 -16.86 -9.57
C ALA A 110 -3.93 -17.76 -8.60
N GLN A 111 -4.96 -17.24 -7.93
CA GLN A 111 -5.85 -18.07 -7.11
C GLN A 111 -6.60 -19.11 -7.96
N ALA A 112 -7.06 -18.75 -9.15
CA ALA A 112 -7.75 -19.67 -10.05
C ALA A 112 -6.82 -20.80 -10.53
N MET A 113 -5.60 -20.48 -10.97
CA MET A 113 -4.62 -21.49 -11.40
C MET A 113 -4.22 -22.46 -10.29
N GLU A 114 -4.16 -22.00 -9.03
CA GLU A 114 -3.89 -22.89 -7.89
C GLU A 114 -5.04 -23.87 -7.59
N THR A 115 -6.27 -23.58 -8.01
CA THR A 115 -7.43 -24.48 -7.82
C THR A 115 -7.56 -25.53 -8.93
N GLU A 116 -7.06 -25.25 -10.13
CA GLU A 116 -7.14 -26.17 -11.28
C GLU A 116 -5.99 -27.21 -11.32
N GLY A 117 -4.88 -26.96 -10.61
CA GLY A 117 -3.74 -27.88 -10.53
C GLY A 117 -3.83 -28.98 -9.47
N SER A 118 -4.95 -29.10 -8.74
CA SER A 118 -5.17 -30.12 -7.69
C SER A 118 -6.14 -31.24 -8.08
N GLY A 119 -6.44 -31.40 -9.38
CA GLY A 119 -7.30 -32.45 -9.93
C GLY A 119 -6.53 -33.68 -10.40
#